data_AF-A0A699HG57-F1
#
_entry.id   AF-A0A699HG57-F1
#
_cell.length_a   1.000
_cell.length_b   1.000
_cell.length_c   1.000
_cell.angle_alpha   90.00
_cell.angle_beta   90.00
_cell.angle_gamma   90.00
#
_symmetry.space_group_name_H-M   'P 1'
#
loop_
_entity.id
_entity.type
_entity.pdbx_description
1 polymer ?
#
loop_
_entity_poly.entity_id
_entity_poly.type
_entity_poly.pdbx_seq_one_letter_code
_entity_poly.pdbx_strand_id
1 'polypeptide(L)'
;MSSIHDSIIEALIVVEPRHSPFLSYHLSSVHLTHRQDSIHWILRACARYHFQPTTIALSVNYFDRFFPGSATLEGYNDRDYRLLSIVCLSLAAKMEESNIPSLVNLQVSEPRFIFESKIIQEMELSVMKKLNWRLLSVTPYDFINYFIFKLPSSCIKNEVNFRMQCSDLIIKTIQVIEFSRFQSFVIAATTVTIVVGDDVKLPESFYEKVNKVLIIT
;
A
#
# COMPACT_ATOMS: atom_id res chain seq x y z
N MET A 1 -29.21 4.80 -5.41
CA MET A 1 -28.06 4.43 -4.56
C MET A 1 -26.69 4.59 -5.24
N SER A 2 -26.56 4.81 -6.56
CA SER A 2 -25.23 4.95 -7.21
C SER A 2 -24.52 6.28 -6.90
N SER A 3 -25.26 7.39 -6.73
CA SER A 3 -24.67 8.75 -6.63
C SER A 3 -23.73 8.97 -5.43
N ILE A 4 -23.99 8.36 -4.27
CA ILE A 4 -23.16 8.57 -3.07
C ILE A 4 -21.82 7.84 -3.20
N HIS A 5 -21.83 6.58 -3.64
CA HIS A 5 -20.60 5.81 -3.87
C HIS A 5 -19.73 6.45 -4.96
N ASP A 6 -20.34 6.92 -6.04
CA ASP A 6 -19.62 7.61 -7.11
C ASP A 6 -18.96 8.91 -6.57
N SER A 7 -19.63 9.67 -5.69
CA SER A 7 -19.08 10.90 -5.08
C SER A 7 -17.92 10.63 -4.12
N ILE A 8 -17.99 9.56 -3.31
CA ILE A 8 -16.89 9.17 -2.41
C ILE A 8 -15.65 8.78 -3.21
N ILE A 9 -15.84 8.02 -4.29
CA ILE A 9 -14.75 7.57 -5.16
C ILE A 9 -14.10 8.75 -5.87
N GLU A 10 -14.88 9.71 -6.35
CA GLU A 10 -14.36 10.97 -6.91
C GLU A 10 -13.53 11.75 -5.88
N ALA A 11 -13.99 11.86 -4.64
CA ALA A 11 -13.23 12.50 -3.58
C ALA A 11 -11.90 11.76 -3.30
N LEU A 12 -11.91 10.42 -3.28
CA LEU A 12 -10.71 9.61 -3.10
C LEU A 12 -9.69 9.80 -4.24
N ILE A 13 -10.15 9.82 -5.49
CA ILE A 13 -9.30 10.07 -6.67
C ILE A 13 -8.65 11.47 -6.59
N VAL A 14 -9.38 12.48 -6.12
CA VAL A 14 -8.86 13.85 -5.98
C VAL A 14 -7.76 13.95 -4.92
N VAL A 15 -7.85 13.18 -3.83
CA VAL A 15 -6.85 13.24 -2.73
C VAL A 15 -5.69 12.27 -2.92
N GLU A 16 -5.85 11.23 -3.73
CA GLU A 16 -4.87 10.17 -3.97
C GLU A 16 -3.47 10.68 -4.36
N PRO A 17 -3.30 11.67 -5.26
CA PRO A 17 -1.96 12.19 -5.60
C PRO A 17 -1.17 12.73 -4.40
N ARG A 18 -1.86 13.16 -3.33
CA ARG A 18 -1.21 13.64 -2.09
C ARG A 18 -0.54 12.52 -1.29
N HIS A 19 -0.86 11.27 -1.63
CA HIS A 19 -0.35 10.05 -1.02
C HIS A 19 0.53 9.25 -1.99
N SER A 20 0.80 9.79 -3.19
CA SER A 20 1.72 9.16 -4.13
C SER A 20 3.15 9.25 -3.60
N PRO A 21 3.92 8.15 -3.61
CA PRO A 21 5.34 8.23 -3.34
C PRO A 21 6.03 9.07 -4.42
N PHE A 22 6.80 10.07 -3.99
CA PHE A 22 7.70 10.84 -4.87
C PHE A 22 8.99 10.06 -5.04
N LEU A 23 8.93 8.90 -5.73
CA LEU A 23 10.10 8.07 -5.98
C LEU A 23 10.75 8.47 -7.31
N SER A 24 12.04 8.80 -7.25
CA SER A 24 12.83 9.00 -8.46
C SER A 24 13.22 7.65 -9.04
N TYR A 25 13.15 7.55 -10.36
CA TYR A 25 13.59 6.41 -11.16
C TYR A 25 15.11 6.17 -11.11
N HIS A 26 15.85 7.00 -10.36
CA HIS A 26 17.29 6.88 -10.15
C HIS A 26 17.68 6.37 -8.76
N LEU A 27 16.83 5.54 -8.13
CA LEU A 27 17.27 4.84 -6.92
C LEU A 27 18.46 3.93 -7.23
N SER A 28 19.46 3.95 -6.35
CA SER A 28 20.58 3.03 -6.44
C SER A 28 20.10 1.58 -6.27
N SER A 29 20.80 0.63 -6.92
CA SER A 29 20.53 -0.80 -6.75
C SER A 29 20.56 -1.22 -5.28
N VAL A 30 21.42 -0.59 -4.49
CA VAL A 30 21.51 -0.78 -3.04
C VAL A 30 20.19 -0.41 -2.35
N HIS A 31 19.61 0.75 -2.63
CA HIS A 31 18.32 1.13 -2.02
C HIS A 31 17.19 0.18 -2.45
N LEU A 32 17.17 -0.26 -3.71
CA LEU A 32 16.17 -1.22 -4.19
C LEU A 32 16.22 -2.54 -3.43
N THR A 33 17.42 -3.08 -3.18
CA THR A 33 17.60 -4.29 -2.36
C THR A 33 17.10 -4.07 -0.93
N HIS A 34 17.50 -2.97 -0.29
CA HIS A 34 17.07 -2.65 1.08
C HIS A 34 15.54 -2.47 1.18
N ARG A 35 14.92 -1.83 0.19
CA ARG A 35 13.46 -1.71 0.10
C ARG A 35 12.82 -3.09 0.00
N GLN A 36 13.34 -3.96 -0.87
CA GLN A 36 12.79 -5.31 -1.03
C GLN A 36 12.88 -6.12 0.28
N ASP A 37 14.01 -6.06 0.97
CA ASP A 37 14.21 -6.73 2.26
C ASP A 37 13.30 -6.17 3.35
N SER A 38 13.08 -4.86 3.33
CA SER A 38 12.19 -4.14 4.26
C SER A 38 10.73 -4.57 4.07
N ILE A 39 10.25 -4.59 2.82
CA ILE A 39 8.88 -5.02 2.50
C ILE A 39 8.71 -6.50 2.82
N HIS A 40 9.70 -7.34 2.50
CA HIS A 40 9.65 -8.76 2.86
C HIS A 40 9.54 -8.96 4.38
N TRP A 41 10.27 -8.17 5.18
CA TRP A 41 10.12 -8.19 6.62
C TRP A 41 8.73 -7.75 7.08
N ILE A 42 8.17 -6.67 6.51
CA ILE A 42 6.80 -6.20 6.79
C ILE A 42 5.78 -7.31 6.53
N LEU A 43 5.87 -7.99 5.38
CA LEU A 43 4.97 -9.09 5.02
C LEU A 43 5.02 -10.23 6.05
N ARG A 44 6.23 -10.62 6.48
CA ARG A 44 6.41 -11.65 7.51
C ARG A 44 5.84 -11.23 8.86
N ALA A 45 5.99 -9.97 9.24
CA ALA A 45 5.43 -9.42 10.46
C ALA A 45 3.90 -9.41 10.44
N CYS A 46 3.31 -8.92 9.36
CA CYS A 46 1.85 -8.95 9.17
C CYS A 46 1.32 -10.37 9.18
N ALA A 47 2.00 -11.33 8.53
CA ALA A 47 1.60 -12.73 8.53
C ALA A 47 1.62 -13.35 9.94
N ARG A 48 2.61 -13.00 10.78
CA ARG A 48 2.70 -13.48 12.16
C ARG A 48 1.57 -12.96 13.06
N TYR A 49 1.12 -11.73 12.83
CA TYR A 49 0.06 -11.10 13.63
C TYR A 49 -1.32 -11.14 12.98
N HIS A 50 -1.45 -11.76 11.81
CA HIS A 50 -2.68 -11.81 11.03
C HIS A 50 -3.26 -10.42 10.73
N PHE A 51 -2.39 -9.45 10.48
CA PHE A 51 -2.80 -8.11 10.07
C PHE A 51 -3.45 -8.11 8.69
N GLN A 52 -4.34 -7.15 8.48
CA GLN A 52 -5.07 -6.97 7.25
C GLN A 52 -4.15 -6.59 6.08
N PRO A 53 -4.51 -6.94 4.84
CA PRO A 53 -3.79 -6.51 3.65
C PRO A 53 -3.65 -4.97 3.53
N THR A 54 -4.63 -4.21 4.02
CA THR A 54 -4.58 -2.74 4.05
C THR A 54 -3.41 -2.24 4.90
N THR A 55 -3.13 -2.88 6.04
CA THR A 55 -2.00 -2.56 6.92
C THR A 55 -0.67 -2.74 6.20
N ILE A 56 -0.54 -3.78 5.36
CA ILE A 56 0.63 -3.97 4.49
C ILE A 56 0.74 -2.81 3.50
N ALA A 57 -0.33 -2.48 2.77
CA ALA A 57 -0.31 -1.41 1.78
C ALA A 57 0.03 -0.04 2.38
N LEU A 58 -0.52 0.30 3.54
CA LEU A 58 -0.16 1.52 4.26
C LEU A 58 1.30 1.51 4.71
N SER A 59 1.78 0.40 5.26
CA SER A 59 3.19 0.27 5.68
C SER A 59 4.15 0.53 4.53
N VAL A 60 3.89 -0.07 3.36
CA VAL A 60 4.69 0.13 2.15
C VAL A 60 4.57 1.57 1.65
N ASN A 61 3.36 2.15 1.63
CA ASN A 61 3.16 3.54 1.24
C ASN A 61 3.93 4.52 2.13
N TYR A 62 3.94 4.31 3.44
CA TYR A 62 4.68 5.16 4.37
C TYR A 62 6.18 5.04 4.17
N PHE A 63 6.68 3.81 3.97
CA PHE A 63 8.09 3.52 3.72
C PHE A 63 8.56 4.23 2.45
N ASP A 64 7.80 4.07 1.37
CA ASP A 64 8.10 4.63 0.05
C ASP A 64 8.06 6.16 0.02
N ARG A 65 7.14 6.78 0.78
CA ARG A 65 7.03 8.25 0.91
C ARG A 65 8.04 8.87 1.87
N PHE A 66 8.67 8.07 2.74
CA PHE A 66 9.65 8.58 3.70
C PHE A 66 10.93 9.04 2.98
N PHE A 67 11.39 8.27 1.99
CA PHE A 67 12.57 8.60 1.22
C PHE A 67 12.29 9.73 0.23
N PRO A 68 13.09 10.82 0.22
CA PRO A 68 12.90 11.89 -0.76
C PRO A 68 13.37 11.40 -2.13
N GLY A 69 12.57 11.61 -3.19
CA GLY A 69 12.96 11.25 -4.55
C GLY A 69 14.26 11.89 -5.04
N SER A 70 14.71 13.00 -4.47
CA SER A 70 15.91 13.72 -4.89
C SER A 70 17.06 13.72 -3.88
N ALA A 71 16.92 13.06 -2.73
CA ALA A 71 17.96 13.08 -1.71
C ALA A 71 18.98 11.98 -1.95
N THR A 72 20.25 12.31 -1.80
CA THR A 72 21.30 11.32 -1.62
C THR A 72 20.95 10.46 -0.41
N LEU A 73 20.70 9.18 -0.67
CA LEU A 73 20.47 8.16 0.36
C LEU A 73 21.80 7.68 0.98
N GLU A 74 22.88 8.44 0.73
CA GLU A 74 24.21 8.22 1.27
C GLU A 74 24.15 8.37 2.80
N GLY A 75 24.39 7.26 3.50
CA GLY A 75 24.40 7.19 4.96
C GLY A 75 23.37 6.25 5.57
N TYR A 76 22.32 5.85 4.84
CA TYR A 76 21.38 4.83 5.31
C TYR A 76 21.97 3.43 5.13
N ASN A 77 21.96 2.64 6.21
CA ASN A 77 22.41 1.25 6.22
C ASN A 77 21.25 0.29 6.55
N ASP A 78 21.49 -1.03 6.49
CA ASP A 78 20.52 -2.08 6.78
C ASP A 78 19.73 -1.84 8.08
N ARG A 79 20.38 -1.32 9.13
CA ARG A 79 19.76 -1.05 10.43
C ARG A 79 18.72 0.06 10.32
N ASP A 80 19.00 1.10 9.55
CA ASP A 80 18.09 2.24 9.38
C ASP A 80 16.85 1.84 8.57
N TYR A 81 17.02 1.07 7.50
CA TYR A 81 15.90 0.50 6.73
C TYR A 81 15.05 -0.46 7.58
N ARG A 82 15.68 -1.27 8.44
CA ARG A 82 14.96 -2.14 9.37
C ARG A 82 14.15 -1.33 10.39
N LEU A 83 14.73 -0.29 10.98
CA LEU A 83 14.03 0.60 11.90
C LEU A 83 12.83 1.26 11.20
N LEU A 84 13.03 1.79 9.99
CA LEU A 84 11.96 2.38 9.20
C LEU A 84 10.83 1.37 8.91
N SER A 85 11.17 0.12 8.57
CA SER A 85 10.18 -0.94 8.34
C SER A 85 9.30 -1.19 9.57
N ILE A 86 9.92 -1.30 10.76
CA ILE A 86 9.22 -1.50 12.04
C ILE A 86 8.30 -0.31 12.32
N VAL A 87 8.79 0.91 12.09
CA VAL A 87 8.05 2.15 12.35
C VAL A 87 6.87 2.31 11.41
N CYS A 88 7.06 2.09 10.11
CA CYS A 88 5.99 2.14 9.12
C CYS A 88 4.89 1.13 9.42
N LEU A 89 5.28 -0.11 9.80
CA LEU A 89 4.34 -1.13 10.23
C LEU A 89 3.60 -0.74 11.51
N SER A 90 4.32 -0.21 12.50
CA SER A 90 3.72 0.23 13.77
C SER A 90 2.68 1.32 13.55
N LEU A 91 2.99 2.32 12.71
CA LEU A 91 2.05 3.37 12.34
C LEU A 91 0.83 2.80 11.60
N ALA A 92 1.04 1.94 10.60
CA ALA A 92 -0.06 1.36 9.84
C ALA A 92 -0.97 0.49 10.73
N ALA A 93 -0.38 -0.31 11.61
CA ALA A 93 -1.14 -1.12 12.56
C ALA A 93 -1.98 -0.24 13.52
N LYS A 94 -1.45 0.91 13.96
CA LYS A 94 -2.21 1.90 14.74
C LYS A 94 -3.38 2.54 13.99
N MET A 95 -3.33 2.58 12.66
CA MET A 95 -4.41 3.13 11.85
C MET A 95 -5.49 2.10 11.56
N GLU A 96 -5.13 0.83 11.35
CA GLU A 96 -6.03 -0.19 10.80
C GLU A 96 -6.40 -1.32 11.76
N GLU A 97 -5.52 -1.66 12.71
CA GLU A 97 -5.68 -2.87 13.51
C GLU A 97 -6.29 -2.57 14.88
N SER A 98 -7.21 -3.43 15.31
CA SER A 98 -7.81 -3.33 16.65
C SER A 98 -6.88 -3.83 17.75
N ASN A 99 -6.01 -4.79 17.43
CA ASN A 99 -5.12 -5.45 18.39
C ASN A 99 -3.68 -5.33 17.91
N ILE A 100 -2.93 -4.44 18.56
CA ILE A 100 -1.56 -4.12 18.17
C ILE A 100 -0.61 -4.65 19.26
N PRO A 101 0.39 -5.47 18.92
CA PRO A 101 1.38 -5.92 19.89
C PRO A 101 2.23 -4.74 20.38
N SER A 102 2.91 -4.91 21.51
CA SER A 102 3.89 -3.92 21.96
C SER A 102 5.01 -3.72 20.93
N LEU A 103 5.67 -2.55 20.94
CA LEU A 103 6.77 -2.25 20.02
C LEU A 103 7.95 -3.23 20.13
N VAL A 104 8.15 -3.82 21.32
CA VAL A 104 9.14 -4.88 21.52
C VAL A 104 8.72 -6.15 20.80
N ASN A 105 7.46 -6.54 20.93
CA ASN A 105 6.95 -7.76 20.31
C ASN A 105 6.82 -7.61 18.79
N LEU A 106 6.45 -6.43 18.28
CA LEU A 106 6.32 -6.16 16.84
C LEU A 106 7.60 -6.42 16.04
N GLN A 107 8.77 -6.44 16.70
CA GLN A 107 10.07 -6.74 16.11
C GLN A 107 10.25 -8.24 15.88
N VAL A 108 9.45 -8.79 14.95
CA VAL A 108 9.40 -10.23 14.67
C VAL A 108 10.67 -10.77 14.01
N SER A 109 10.80 -12.10 14.04
CA SER A 109 11.95 -12.89 13.56
C SER A 109 13.15 -12.79 14.50
N GLU A 110 14.16 -13.65 14.35
CA GLU A 110 15.47 -13.45 15.00
C GLU A 110 16.01 -12.09 14.56
N PRO A 111 15.91 -11.03 15.41
CA PRO A 111 16.13 -9.69 14.93
C PRO A 111 17.64 -9.51 14.82
N ARG A 112 18.15 -9.40 13.59
CA ARG A 112 19.52 -8.92 13.36
C ARG A 112 19.78 -7.59 14.08
N PHE A 113 18.72 -6.80 14.30
CA PHE A 113 18.71 -5.56 15.05
C PHE A 113 17.52 -5.52 16.01
N ILE A 114 17.76 -5.13 17.26
CA ILE A 114 16.73 -4.87 18.26
C ILE A 114 16.78 -3.39 18.61
N PHE A 115 15.62 -2.75 18.66
CA PHE A 115 15.46 -1.33 18.96
C PHE A 115 14.65 -1.14 20.23
N GLU A 116 15.07 -0.19 21.04
CA GLU A 116 14.30 0.27 22.19
C GLU A 116 13.00 0.94 21.73
N SER A 117 11.94 0.78 22.51
CA SER A 117 10.64 1.38 22.19
C SER A 117 10.71 2.90 22.03
N LYS A 118 11.59 3.56 22.80
CA LYS A 118 11.82 5.01 22.71
C LYS A 118 12.34 5.43 21.33
N ILE A 119 13.32 4.70 20.79
CA ILE A 119 13.88 4.96 19.45
C ILE A 119 12.81 4.79 18.38
N ILE A 120 11.98 3.75 18.50
CA ILE A 120 10.88 3.51 17.57
C ILE A 120 9.88 4.67 17.63
N GLN A 121 9.48 5.12 18.82
CA GLN A 121 8.54 6.24 19.00
C GLN A 121 9.08 7.58 18.47
N GLU A 122 10.37 7.87 18.66
CA GLU A 122 11.01 9.06 18.10
C GLU A 122 11.03 9.02 16.57
N MET A 123 11.28 7.83 15.99
CA MET A 123 11.23 7.63 14.56
C MET A 123 9.79 7.67 14.01
N GLU A 124 8.79 7.17 14.74
CA GLU A 124 7.37 7.32 14.41
C GLU A 124 7.00 8.80 14.23
N LEU A 125 7.38 9.65 15.18
CA LEU A 125 7.16 11.10 15.09
C LEU A 125 7.86 11.70 13.86
N SER A 126 9.06 11.23 13.53
CA SER A 126 9.82 11.69 12.36
C SER A 126 9.13 11.30 11.06
N VAL A 127 8.65 10.05 10.95
CA VAL A 127 7.87 9.58 9.80
C VAL A 127 6.57 10.36 9.67
N MET A 128 5.80 10.53 10.76
CA MET A 128 4.55 11.29 10.73
C MET A 128 4.76 12.73 10.27
N LYS A 129 5.80 13.42 10.78
CA LYS A 129 6.17 14.76 10.32
C LYS A 129 6.53 14.77 8.83
N LYS A 130 7.34 13.82 8.37
CA LYS A 130 7.75 13.70 6.96
C LYS A 130 6.55 13.50 6.03
N LEU A 131 5.56 12.72 6.47
CA LEU A 131 4.32 12.46 5.75
C LEU A 131 3.28 13.58 5.91
N ASN A 132 3.60 14.68 6.60
CA ASN A 132 2.67 15.76 6.96
C ASN A 132 1.40 15.24 7.67
N TRP A 133 1.57 14.22 8.52
CA TRP A 133 0.49 13.53 9.24
C TRP A 133 -0.57 12.88 8.35
N ARG A 134 -0.31 12.73 7.05
CA ARG A 134 -1.20 12.08 6.09
C ARG A 134 -1.00 10.57 6.11
N LEU A 135 -1.48 9.95 7.18
CA LEU A 135 -1.41 8.50 7.41
C LEU A 135 -2.60 7.74 6.80
N LEU A 136 -3.75 8.37 6.65
CA LEU A 136 -4.89 7.78 5.90
C LEU A 136 -4.63 7.87 4.39
N SER A 137 -3.60 7.18 3.93
CA SER A 137 -3.26 7.11 2.51
C SER A 137 -4.31 6.32 1.75
N VAL A 138 -4.65 6.80 0.56
CA VAL A 138 -5.51 6.05 -0.36
C VAL A 138 -4.74 4.85 -0.90
N THR A 139 -5.24 3.66 -0.63
CA THR A 139 -4.71 2.37 -1.06
C THR A 139 -5.60 1.76 -2.15
N PRO A 140 -5.10 0.75 -2.91
CA PRO A 140 -5.96 0.07 -3.88
C PRO A 140 -7.22 -0.55 -3.24
N TYR A 141 -7.15 -0.94 -1.96
CA TYR A 141 -8.27 -1.54 -1.23
C TYR A 141 -9.47 -0.60 -1.09
N ASP A 142 -9.25 0.72 -1.08
CA ASP A 142 -10.32 1.72 -1.02
C ASP A 142 -11.22 1.70 -2.28
N PHE A 143 -10.66 1.22 -3.41
CA PHE A 143 -11.34 1.18 -4.70
C PHE A 143 -11.81 -0.22 -5.11
N ILE A 144 -11.26 -1.29 -4.54
CA ILE A 144 -11.61 -2.68 -4.91
C ILE A 144 -13.11 -2.94 -4.75
N ASN A 145 -13.71 -2.50 -3.64
CA ASN A 145 -15.14 -2.66 -3.41
C ASN A 145 -15.99 -1.98 -4.48
N TYR A 146 -15.58 -0.80 -4.91
CA TYR A 146 -16.25 -0.06 -5.95
C TYR A 146 -16.23 -0.80 -7.29
N PHE A 147 -15.06 -1.31 -7.69
CA PHE A 147 -14.95 -2.07 -8.94
C PHE A 147 -15.69 -3.39 -8.89
N ILE A 148 -15.61 -4.13 -7.77
CA ILE A 148 -16.39 -5.36 -7.55
C ILE A 148 -17.89 -5.09 -7.71
N PHE A 149 -18.40 -4.00 -7.12
CA PHE A 149 -19.82 -3.65 -7.21
C PHE A 149 -20.28 -3.30 -8.64
N LYS A 150 -19.37 -2.82 -9.50
CA LYS A 150 -19.66 -2.51 -10.91
C LYS A 150 -19.57 -3.74 -11.82
N LEU A 151 -19.06 -4.87 -11.33
CA LEU A 151 -19.05 -6.12 -12.10
C LEU A 151 -20.45 -6.74 -12.18
N PRO A 152 -20.80 -7.38 -13.31
CA PRO A 152 -21.96 -8.27 -13.35
C PRO A 152 -21.83 -9.37 -12.30
N SER A 153 -22.92 -9.69 -11.59
CA SER A 153 -22.93 -10.72 -10.54
C SER A 153 -22.50 -12.11 -11.02
N SER A 154 -22.65 -12.39 -12.32
CA SER A 154 -22.18 -13.61 -12.97
C SER A 154 -20.65 -13.77 -12.98
N CYS A 155 -19.90 -12.69 -12.81
CA CYS A 155 -18.44 -12.70 -12.84
C CYS A 155 -17.82 -13.24 -11.54
N ILE A 156 -18.57 -13.19 -10.43
CA ILE A 156 -18.06 -13.52 -9.11
C ILE A 156 -18.81 -14.74 -8.57
N LYS A 157 -18.19 -15.92 -8.68
CA LYS A 157 -18.76 -17.18 -8.16
C LYS A 157 -18.55 -17.33 -6.65
N ASN A 158 -17.41 -16.88 -6.15
CA ASN A 158 -17.04 -16.92 -4.75
C ASN A 158 -16.36 -15.60 -4.38
N GLU A 159 -17.09 -14.73 -3.70
CA GLU A 159 -16.63 -13.38 -3.36
C GLU A 159 -15.38 -13.40 -2.45
N VAL A 160 -15.32 -14.34 -1.51
CA VAL A 160 -14.17 -14.47 -0.60
C VAL A 160 -12.91 -14.81 -1.39
N ASN A 161 -12.99 -15.83 -2.26
CA ASN A 161 -11.85 -16.21 -3.10
C ASN A 161 -11.42 -15.09 -4.06
N PHE A 162 -12.40 -14.38 -4.64
CA PHE A 162 -12.13 -13.25 -5.52
C PHE A 162 -11.36 -12.13 -4.80
N ARG A 163 -11.79 -11.79 -3.57
CA ARG A 163 -11.13 -10.78 -2.73
C ARG A 163 -9.73 -11.21 -2.30
N MET A 164 -9.52 -12.50 -2.01
CA MET A 164 -8.18 -13.03 -1.71
C MET A 164 -7.26 -12.91 -2.92
N GLN A 165 -7.72 -13.30 -4.13
CA GLN A 165 -6.94 -13.16 -5.36
C GLN A 165 -6.60 -11.69 -5.67
N CYS A 166 -7.55 -10.77 -5.49
CA CYS A 166 -7.28 -9.34 -5.63
C CYS A 166 -6.22 -8.87 -4.61
N SER A 167 -6.36 -9.28 -3.36
CA SER A 167 -5.43 -8.91 -2.29
C SER A 167 -4.01 -9.43 -2.57
N ASP A 168 -3.88 -10.68 -3.01
CA ASP A 168 -2.60 -11.27 -3.39
C ASP A 168 -1.94 -10.53 -4.55
N LEU A 169 -2.72 -10.14 -5.56
CA LEU A 169 -2.20 -9.40 -6.70
C LEU A 169 -1.76 -7.99 -6.29
N ILE A 170 -2.56 -7.27 -5.49
CA ILE A 170 -2.18 -5.95 -4.95
C ILE A 170 -0.89 -6.05 -4.14
N ILE A 171 -0.79 -7.03 -3.23
CA ILE A 171 0.40 -7.25 -2.42
C ILE A 171 1.63 -7.52 -3.29
N LYS A 172 1.49 -8.28 -4.38
CA LYS A 172 2.58 -8.52 -5.36
C LYS A 172 2.94 -7.23 -6.10
N THR A 173 1.95 -6.42 -6.48
CA THR A 173 2.14 -5.16 -7.20
C THR A 173 2.91 -4.14 -6.36
N ILE A 174 2.51 -3.91 -5.10
CA ILE A 174 3.16 -2.89 -4.25
C ILE A 174 4.61 -3.25 -3.86
N GLN A 175 4.97 -4.53 -3.92
CA GLN A 175 6.35 -4.97 -3.72
C GLN A 175 7.29 -4.48 -4.83
N VAL A 176 6.79 -4.31 -6.04
CA VAL A 176 7.59 -3.91 -7.20
C VAL A 176 7.55 -2.39 -7.33
N ILE A 177 8.73 -1.77 -7.18
CA ILE A 177 8.84 -0.31 -7.07
C ILE A 177 8.30 0.41 -8.30
N GLU A 178 8.42 -0.19 -9.48
CA GLU A 178 8.00 0.38 -10.75
C GLU A 178 6.48 0.57 -10.82
N PHE A 179 5.70 -0.16 -10.00
CA PHE A 179 4.25 0.05 -9.94
C PHE A 179 3.84 1.17 -8.99
N SER A 180 4.74 1.70 -8.16
CA SER A 180 4.46 2.81 -7.25
C SER A 180 4.07 4.13 -7.96
N ARG A 181 4.39 4.25 -9.26
CA ARG A 181 3.98 5.38 -10.12
C ARG A 181 2.50 5.36 -10.49
N PHE A 182 1.85 4.21 -10.41
CA PHE A 182 0.44 4.09 -10.76
C PHE A 182 -0.42 4.46 -9.57
N GLN A 183 -1.50 5.17 -9.85
CA GLN A 183 -2.53 5.46 -8.87
C GLN A 183 -3.13 4.17 -8.30
N SER A 184 -3.41 4.16 -7.00
CA SER A 184 -4.17 3.11 -6.31
C SER A 184 -5.50 2.78 -7.03
N PHE A 185 -6.19 3.77 -7.59
CA PHE A 185 -7.39 3.57 -8.41
C PHE A 185 -7.10 2.70 -9.64
N VAL A 186 -6.03 3.01 -10.37
CA VAL A 186 -5.61 2.25 -11.57
C VAL A 186 -5.16 0.85 -11.19
N ILE A 187 -4.39 0.70 -10.10
CA ILE A 187 -3.98 -0.61 -9.58
C ILE A 187 -5.21 -1.45 -9.22
N ALA A 188 -6.21 -0.88 -8.55
CA ALA A 188 -7.43 -1.58 -8.16
C ALA A 188 -8.26 -2.00 -9.38
N ALA A 189 -8.45 -1.11 -10.35
CA ALA A 189 -9.17 -1.39 -11.59
C ALA A 189 -8.52 -2.58 -12.33
N THR A 190 -7.20 -2.48 -12.54
CA THR A 190 -6.39 -3.47 -13.25
C THR A 190 -6.40 -4.81 -12.52
N THR A 191 -6.29 -4.78 -11.19
CA THR A 191 -6.38 -5.97 -10.35
C THR A 191 -7.70 -6.71 -10.57
N VAL A 192 -8.82 -6.00 -10.49
CA VAL A 192 -10.15 -6.60 -10.68
C VAL A 192 -10.30 -7.18 -12.09
N THR A 193 -9.86 -6.45 -13.11
CA THR A 193 -9.90 -6.95 -14.50
C THR A 193 -9.07 -8.21 -14.70
N ILE A 194 -7.84 -8.26 -14.16
CA ILE A 194 -6.96 -9.43 -14.25
C ILE A 194 -7.58 -10.64 -13.55
N VAL A 195 -8.18 -10.46 -12.37
CA VAL A 195 -8.77 -11.56 -11.60
C VAL A 195 -10.07 -12.08 -12.25
N VAL A 196 -10.83 -11.19 -12.90
CA VAL A 196 -12.01 -11.58 -13.71
C VAL A 196 -11.59 -12.42 -14.93
N GLY A 197 -10.48 -12.07 -15.58
CA GLY A 197 -9.95 -12.74 -16.76
C GLY A 197 -10.54 -12.25 -18.09
N ASP A 198 -9.83 -12.53 -19.19
CA ASP A 198 -10.12 -12.01 -20.54
C ASP A 198 -11.39 -12.57 -21.19
N ASP A 199 -11.95 -13.66 -20.66
CA ASP A 199 -13.15 -14.31 -21.20
C ASP A 199 -14.46 -13.57 -20.83
N VAL A 200 -14.38 -12.50 -20.03
CA VAL A 200 -15.54 -11.77 -19.52
C VAL A 200 -15.63 -10.39 -20.15
N LYS A 201 -16.73 -10.14 -20.89
CA LYS A 201 -17.05 -8.80 -21.40
C LYS A 201 -17.50 -7.90 -20.26
N LEU A 202 -16.62 -6.98 -19.85
CA LEU A 202 -16.96 -5.94 -18.89
C LEU A 202 -17.88 -4.88 -19.54
N PRO A 203 -18.80 -4.26 -18.77
CA PRO A 203 -19.65 -3.18 -19.29
C PRO A 203 -18.82 -1.98 -19.79
N GLU A 204 -19.24 -1.30 -20.86
CA GLU A 204 -18.54 -0.10 -21.39
C GLU A 204 -18.35 0.99 -20.32
N SER A 205 -19.30 1.13 -19.40
CA SER A 205 -19.22 2.06 -18.26
C SER A 205 -18.03 1.81 -17.32
N PHE A 206 -17.49 0.58 -17.30
CA PHE A 206 -16.28 0.23 -16.56
C PHE A 206 -15.07 0.90 -17.20
N TYR A 207 -14.91 0.75 -18.52
CA TYR A 207 -13.79 1.30 -19.28
C TYR A 207 -13.86 2.83 -19.40
N GLU A 208 -15.04 3.42 -19.61
CA GLU A 208 -15.17 4.88 -19.70
C GLU A 208 -14.64 5.60 -18.45
N LYS A 209 -14.88 5.04 -17.26
CA LYS A 209 -14.48 5.67 -16.00
C LYS A 209 -13.00 5.46 -15.71
N VAL A 210 -12.44 4.30 -16.07
CA VAL A 210 -10.98 4.05 -16.04
C VAL A 210 -10.26 4.97 -17.02
N ASN A 211 -10.76 5.09 -18.26
CA ASN A 211 -10.17 5.94 -19.29
C ASN A 211 -10.27 7.43 -18.97
N LYS A 212 -11.38 7.90 -18.37
CA LYS A 212 -11.49 9.28 -17.90
C LYS A 212 -10.43 9.64 -16.86
N VAL A 213 -10.12 8.73 -15.93
CA VAL A 213 -9.06 8.96 -14.93
C VAL A 213 -7.67 8.92 -15.57
N LEU A 214 -7.43 8.01 -16.52
CA LEU A 214 -6.17 7.89 -17.26
C LEU A 214 -5.87 9.05 -18.22
N ILE A 215 -6.89 9.79 -18.68
CA ILE A 215 -6.71 10.96 -19.57
C ILE A 215 -6.40 12.24 -18.77
N ILE A 216 -6.63 12.23 -17.45
CA ILE A 216 -6.43 13.39 -16.55
C ILE A 216 -5.10 13.29 -15.76
N THR A 217 -4.40 12.14 -15.84
CA THR A 217 -3.05 11.93 -15.29
C THR A 217 -1.95 12.08 -16.33
#